data_AF-A0A963N8S5-F1
#
_entry.id   AF-A0A963N8S5-F1
#
_cell.length_a   1.000
_cell.length_b   1.000
_cell.length_c   1.000
_cell.angle_alpha   90.00
_cell.angle_beta   90.00
_cell.angle_gamma   90.00
#
_symmetry.space_group_name_H-M   'P 1'
#
loop_
_entity.id
_entity.type
_entity.pdbx_description
1 polymer ?
#
loop_
_entity_poly.entity_id
_entity_poly.type
_entity_poly.pdbx_seq_one_letter_code
_entity_poly.pdbx_strand_id
1 'polypeptide(L)' 'MNSQRQTISDHSAFHAGERQAQRLAGVDERIERVGRAAIRDYLLPQHQAFFAAQHQLLLAMVDADRQPWVAMLAG' A
#
# COMPACT_ATOMS: atom_id res chain seq x y z
N MET A 1 -2.17 -30.04 -0.46
CA MET A 1 -3.11 -29.57 0.59
C MET A 1 -2.39 -28.52 1.41
N ASN A 2 -2.72 -27.22 1.43
CA ASN A 2 -3.96 -26.46 1.17
C ASN A 2 -3.56 -25.13 0.47
N SER A 3 -4.13 -24.74 -0.67
CA SER A 3 -5.36 -23.92 -0.78
C SER A 3 -5.39 -22.81 0.30
N GLN A 4 -5.11 -21.54 0.05
CA GLN A 4 -5.48 -20.68 -1.07
C GLN A 4 -4.45 -19.54 -1.20
N ARG A 5 -3.78 -19.42 -2.36
CA ARG A 5 -2.92 -18.26 -2.67
C ARG A 5 -3.87 -17.17 -3.17
N GLN A 6 -4.11 -16.15 -2.35
CA GLN A 6 -5.06 -15.07 -2.64
C GLN A 6 -4.67 -14.44 -3.98
N THR A 7 -5.55 -14.61 -4.96
CA THR A 7 -5.46 -13.97 -6.27
C THR A 7 -5.53 -12.47 -6.04
N ILE A 8 -4.52 -11.71 -6.45
CA ILE A 8 -4.68 -10.27 -6.66
C ILE A 8 -5.93 -10.15 -7.54
N SER A 9 -6.98 -9.56 -6.98
CA SER A 9 -8.23 -9.30 -7.64
C SER A 9 -8.00 -8.63 -9.00
N ASP A 10 -8.87 -8.83 -9.98
CA ASP A 10 -8.88 -8.09 -11.26
C ASP A 10 -8.85 -6.54 -11.09
N HIS A 11 -9.00 -6.05 -9.87
CA HIS A 11 -8.97 -4.64 -9.50
C HIS A 11 -7.54 -4.08 -9.37
N SER A 12 -7.44 -2.76 -9.54
CA SER A 12 -6.19 -2.00 -9.41
C SER A 12 -5.55 -2.17 -8.02
N ALA A 13 -4.21 -2.14 -7.97
CA ALA A 13 -3.44 -2.13 -6.73
C ALA A 13 -3.54 -0.80 -5.95
N PHE A 14 -4.12 0.23 -6.55
CA PHE A 14 -4.31 1.55 -5.96
C PHE A 14 -5.74 1.75 -5.46
N HIS A 15 -5.86 2.36 -4.29
CA HIS A 15 -7.13 2.76 -3.71
C HIS A 15 -7.81 3.87 -4.53
N ALA A 16 -9.12 4.02 -4.37
CA ALA A 16 -9.92 4.98 -5.15
C ALA A 16 -9.38 6.43 -5.06
N GLY A 17 -8.94 6.86 -3.87
CA GLY A 17 -8.36 8.18 -3.66
C GLY A 17 -7.00 8.36 -4.35
N GLU A 18 -6.15 7.33 -4.33
CA GLU A 18 -4.87 7.34 -5.03
C GLU A 18 -5.08 7.41 -6.55
N ARG A 19 -6.01 6.63 -7.09
CA ARG A 19 -6.36 6.71 -8.52
C ARG A 19 -6.92 8.08 -8.90
N GLN A 20 -7.70 8.71 -8.02
CA GLN A 20 -8.18 10.08 -8.26
C GLN A 20 -7.04 11.09 -8.30
N ALA A 21 -6.12 11.02 -7.34
CA ALA A 21 -4.93 11.87 -7.34
C ALA A 21 -4.07 11.66 -8.60
N GLN A 22 -3.87 10.41 -9.01
CA GLN A 22 -3.13 10.08 -10.23
C GLN A 22 -3.81 10.60 -11.51
N ARG A 23 -5.16 10.53 -11.59
CA ARG A 23 -5.93 11.14 -12.70
C ARG A 23 -5.77 12.65 -12.73
N LEU A 24 -5.85 13.32 -11.58
CA LEU A 24 -5.64 14.77 -11.49
C LEU A 24 -4.22 15.17 -11.88
N ALA A 25 -3.24 14.31 -11.61
CA ALA A 25 -1.85 14.48 -12.04
C ALA A 25 -1.59 14.04 -13.49
N GLY A 26 -2.56 13.43 -14.18
CA GLY A 26 -2.42 12.95 -15.56
C GLY A 26 -1.45 11.76 -15.72
N VAL A 27 -1.26 10.93 -14.69
CA VAL A 27 -0.29 9.83 -14.68
C VAL A 27 -0.92 8.45 -14.45
N ASP A 28 -2.24 8.37 -14.36
CA ASP A 28 -3.00 7.18 -13.99
C ASP A 28 -2.69 5.96 -14.87
N GLU A 29 -2.71 6.08 -16.20
CA GLU A 29 -2.41 4.93 -17.07
C GLU A 29 -0.98 4.39 -16.91
N ARG A 30 -0.01 5.30 -16.77
CA ARG A 30 1.40 4.94 -16.58
C ARG A 30 1.60 4.27 -15.23
N ILE A 31 1.06 4.86 -14.17
CA ILE A 31 1.22 4.38 -12.80
C ILE A 31 0.48 3.06 -12.60
N GLU A 32 -0.68 2.84 -13.21
CA GLU A 32 -1.36 1.55 -13.16
C GLU A 32 -0.52 0.39 -13.72
N ARG A 33 0.14 0.62 -14.86
CA ARG A 33 1.01 -0.40 -15.46
C ARG A 33 2.20 -0.74 -14.57
N VAL A 34 2.80 0.29 -13.95
CA VAL A 34 3.90 0.12 -12.99
C VAL A 34 3.39 -0.61 -11.75
N GLY A 35 2.25 -0.21 -11.21
CA GLY A 35 1.64 -0.78 -10.02
C GLY A 35 1.40 -2.28 -10.17
N ARG A 36 0.80 -2.73 -11.28
CA ARG A 36 0.58 -4.16 -11.54
C ARG A 36 1.87 -4.99 -11.59
N ALA A 37 2.98 -4.40 -12.02
CA ALA A 37 4.27 -5.10 -12.09
C ALA A 37 5.07 -5.04 -10.78
N ALA A 38 4.87 -4.00 -9.96
CA ALA A 38 5.74 -3.68 -8.84
C ALA A 38 5.08 -3.87 -7.46
N ILE A 39 3.76 -3.71 -7.33
CA ILE A 39 3.04 -3.81 -6.06
C ILE A 39 2.61 -5.27 -5.84
N ARG A 40 2.89 -5.80 -4.65
CA ARG A 40 2.70 -7.21 -4.28
C ARG A 40 1.97 -7.30 -2.95
N ASP A 41 1.25 -8.39 -2.76
CA ASP A 41 0.55 -8.75 -1.51
C ASP A 41 1.47 -9.40 -0.46
N TYR A 42 2.77 -9.50 -0.75
CA TYR A 42 3.78 -10.01 0.18
C TYR A 42 5.02 -9.12 0.22
N LEU A 43 5.69 -9.13 1.38
CA LEU A 43 6.98 -8.45 1.55
C LEU A 43 8.11 -9.30 0.97
N LEU A 44 8.89 -8.70 0.07
CA LEU A 44 10.14 -9.28 -0.40
C LEU A 44 11.17 -9.35 0.74
N PRO A 45 12.14 -10.28 0.70
CA PRO A 45 13.19 -10.37 1.72
C PRO A 45 13.89 -9.04 1.98
N GLN A 46 14.14 -8.26 0.93
CA GLN A 46 14.67 -6.89 1.04
C GLN A 46 13.79 -5.98 1.89
N HIS A 47 12.47 -6.00 1.69
CA HIS A 47 11.53 -5.15 2.43
C HIS A 47 11.42 -5.62 3.88
N GLN A 48 11.41 -6.93 4.13
CA GLN A 48 11.41 -7.48 5.49
C GLN A 48 12.64 -6.99 6.28
N ALA A 49 13.83 -7.07 5.68
CA ALA A 49 15.06 -6.57 6.29
C ALA A 49 15.02 -5.06 6.53
N PHE A 50 14.52 -4.28 5.58
CA PHE A 50 14.37 -2.83 5.72
C PHE A 50 13.44 -2.47 6.89
N PHE A 51 12.23 -3.03 6.94
CA PHE A 51 11.24 -2.69 7.98
C PHE A 51 11.69 -3.14 9.36
N ALA A 52 12.37 -4.28 9.47
CA ALA A 52 12.93 -4.75 10.74
C ALA A 52 14.04 -3.84 11.30
N ALA A 53 14.69 -3.04 10.46
CA ALA A 53 15.76 -2.12 10.86
C ALA A 53 15.27 -0.71 11.24
N GLN A 54 13.97 -0.44 11.14
CA GLN A 54 13.43 0.90 11.45
C GLN A 54 13.21 1.07 12.95
N HIS A 55 13.72 2.16 13.51
CA HIS A 55 13.54 2.55 14.92
C HIS A 55 12.29 3.42 15.13
N GLN A 56 11.63 3.78 14.02
CA GLN A 56 10.47 4.64 13.99
C GLN A 56 9.47 4.14 12.94
N LEU A 57 8.19 4.22 13.27
CA LEU A 57 7.10 3.87 12.36
C LEU A 57 6.04 4.97 12.38
N LEU A 58 5.62 5.40 11.19
CA LEU A 58 4.44 6.26 11.03
C LEU A 58 3.21 5.38 10.85
N LEU A 59 2.21 5.57 11.69
CA LEU A 59 0.91 4.91 11.61
C LEU A 59 -0.13 5.93 11.20
N ALA A 60 -0.86 5.63 10.13
CA ALA A 60 -2.05 6.37 9.75
C ALA A 60 -3.27 5.51 10.05
N MET A 61 -4.27 6.10 10.70
CA MET A 61 -5.52 5.44 11.07
C MET A 61 -6.69 6.39 10.91
N VAL A 62 -7.89 5.85 10.86
CA VAL A 62 -9.14 6.61 10.83
C VAL A 62 -9.94 6.20 12.05
N ASP A 63 -10.41 7.17 12.84
CA ASP A 63 -11.22 6.91 14.02
C ASP A 63 -12.69 6.59 13.67
N ALA A 64 -13.52 6.42 14.70
CA ALA A 64 -14.94 6.13 14.55
C ALA A 64 -15.72 7.24 13.82
N ASP A 65 -15.27 8.49 13.95
CA ASP A 65 -15.89 9.67 13.34
C ASP A 65 -15.34 9.95 11.93
N ARG A 66 -14.60 9.00 11.36
CA ARG A 66 -13.98 9.08 10.02
C ARG A 66 -12.90 10.16 9.91
N GLN A 67 -12.38 10.63 11.04
CA GLN A 67 -11.29 11.60 11.06
C GLN A 67 -9.94 10.87 10.91
N PRO A 68 -9.08 11.29 9.96
CA PRO A 68 -7.73 10.73 9.84
C PRO A 68 -6.81 11.23 10.96
N TRP A 69 -6.03 10.31 11.50
CA TRP A 69 -4.98 10.55 12.49
C TRP A 69 -3.66 9.94 12.00
N VAL A 70 -2.56 10.61 12.33
CA VAL A 70 -1.19 10.10 12.11
C VAL A 70 -0.46 10.10 13.44
N ALA A 71 0.15 8.97 13.79
CA ALA A 71 0.98 8.80 14.98
C ALA A 71 2.38 8.31 14.59
N MET A 72 3.37 8.64 15.41
CA MET A 72 4.73 8.09 15.29
C MET A 72 4.99 7.17 16.48
N LEU A 73 5.37 5.93 16.20
CA LEU A 73 5.93 5.01 17.18
C LEU A 73 7.46 5.08 17.09
N ALA A 74 8.13 5.01 18.23
CA ALA A 74 9.58 4.91 18.32
C ALA A 74 9.98 3.80 19.30
N GLY A 75 11.05 3.07 19.01
CA GLY A 75 11.53 1.94 19.81
C GLY A 75 12.79 1.29 19.25
#